data_AF-A0A348N4B7-F1
#
_entry.id   AF-A0A348N4B7-F1
#
_cell.length_a   1.000
_cell.length_b   1.000
_cell.length_c   1.000
_cell.angle_alpha   90.00
_cell.angle_beta   90.00
_cell.angle_gamma   90.00
#
_symmetry.space_group_name_H-M   'P 1'
#
loop_
_entity.id
_entity.type
_entity.pdbx_description
1 polymer ?
#
loop_
_entity_poly.entity_id
_entity_poly.type
_entity_poly.pdbx_seq_one_letter_code
_entity_poly.pdbx_strand_id
1 'polypeptide(L)'
;MLFPILGIVLIGMIALALRYRYLNKKIDNDNDAFYERERRANSTPTKDISSLKYLDIPIDKFPIGEIDDSDLKEIEEKLMALSKKEILNLTGKTNTDLKEEYGVVNFEKMQQVGENFNDLTVVLIDYANALININRYDDAIKVLEYGIAIKTDISKNYTLLGDCYKEKGQSRKIRVLRDQAEHYEGIMKDSILRHLDELLATFDNLEDFQE
;
A
#
# COMPACT_ATOMS: atom_id res chain seq x y z
N MET A 1 55.81 28.66 -10.48
CA MET A 1 55.21 27.94 -9.34
C MET A 1 53.88 27.23 -9.70
N LEU A 2 53.70 26.71 -10.94
CA LEU A 2 52.46 26.03 -11.38
C LEU A 2 52.55 24.49 -11.45
N PHE A 3 53.75 23.93 -11.29
CA PHE A 3 53.98 22.48 -11.44
C PHE A 3 53.34 21.56 -10.39
N PRO A 4 53.22 21.90 -9.09
CA PRO A 4 52.60 20.99 -8.11
C PRO A 4 51.07 20.91 -8.27
N ILE A 5 50.43 21.99 -8.74
CA ILE A 5 48.97 22.05 -8.95
C ILE A 5 48.57 21.15 -10.12
N LEU A 6 49.34 21.14 -11.21
CA LEU A 6 49.12 20.25 -12.36
C LEU A 6 49.19 18.77 -11.97
N GLY A 7 50.14 18.38 -11.11
CA GLY A 7 50.26 17.00 -10.63
C GLY A 7 49.05 16.55 -9.80
N ILE A 8 48.54 17.40 -8.92
CA ILE A 8 47.35 17.11 -8.10
C ILE A 8 46.10 17.01 -8.96
N VAL A 9 45.94 17.91 -9.95
CA VAL A 9 44.82 17.83 -10.91
C VAL A 9 44.90 16.55 -11.74
N LEU A 10 46.09 16.15 -12.18
CA LEU A 10 46.28 14.93 -12.97
C LEU A 10 45.95 13.67 -12.16
N ILE A 11 46.39 13.59 -10.90
CA ILE A 11 46.04 12.50 -9.98
C ILE A 11 44.53 12.47 -9.71
N GLY A 12 43.92 13.64 -9.51
CA GLY A 12 42.47 13.79 -9.35
C GLY A 12 41.70 13.29 -10.57
N MET A 13 42.14 13.63 -11.79
CA MET A 13 41.53 13.14 -13.03
C MET A 13 41.68 11.63 -13.20
N ILE A 14 42.83 11.06 -12.86
CA ILE A 14 43.05 9.60 -12.91
C ILE A 14 42.15 8.89 -11.89
N ALA A 15 42.06 9.39 -10.65
CA ALA A 15 41.17 8.83 -9.63
C ALA A 15 39.70 8.91 -10.03
N LEU A 16 39.27 10.03 -10.63
CA LEU A 16 37.92 10.21 -11.18
C LEU A 16 37.65 9.20 -12.30
N ALA A 17 38.57 9.03 -13.25
CA ALA A 17 38.42 8.10 -14.37
C ALA A 17 38.34 6.63 -13.90
N LEU A 18 39.13 6.23 -12.90
CA LEU A 18 39.05 4.91 -12.29
C LEU A 18 37.70 4.69 -11.59
N ARG A 19 37.20 5.70 -10.86
CA ARG A 19 35.89 5.66 -10.21
C ARG A 19 34.75 5.55 -11.24
N TYR A 20 34.81 6.32 -12.33
CA TYR A 20 33.84 6.23 -13.43
C TYR A 20 33.82 4.83 -14.04
N ARG A 21 34.98 4.23 -14.30
CA ARG A 21 35.05 2.87 -14.85
C ARG A 21 34.48 1.82 -13.90
N TYR A 22 34.76 1.94 -12.61
CA TYR A 22 34.20 1.04 -11.60
C TYR A 22 32.68 1.17 -11.51
N LEU A 23 32.16 2.39 -11.47
CA LEU A 23 30.72 2.66 -11.46
C LEU A 23 30.04 2.12 -12.72
N ASN A 24 30.61 2.38 -13.90
CA ASN A 24 30.06 1.87 -15.15
C ASN A 24 30.04 0.34 -15.17
N LYS A 25 31.12 -0.33 -14.77
CA LYS A 25 31.14 -1.80 -14.67
C LYS A 25 30.08 -2.35 -13.71
N LYS A 26 29.84 -1.66 -12.59
CA LYS A 26 28.79 -2.05 -11.65
C LYS A 26 27.41 -1.88 -12.27
N ILE A 27 27.15 -0.75 -12.92
CA ILE A 27 25.91 -0.47 -13.65
C ILE A 27 25.68 -1.52 -14.74
N ASP A 28 26.71 -1.85 -15.52
CA ASP A 28 26.63 -2.85 -16.59
C ASP A 28 26.28 -4.23 -16.01
N ASN A 29 26.96 -4.67 -14.94
CA ASN A 29 26.65 -5.94 -14.27
C ASN A 29 25.23 -5.98 -13.70
N ASP A 30 24.78 -4.89 -13.05
CA ASP A 30 23.43 -4.79 -12.48
C ASP A 30 22.37 -4.84 -13.61
N ASN A 31 22.64 -4.20 -14.75
CA ASN A 31 21.79 -4.24 -15.94
C ASN A 31 21.74 -5.65 -16.55
N ASP A 32 22.88 -6.31 -16.69
CA ASP A 32 22.95 -7.66 -17.25
C ASP A 32 22.17 -8.65 -16.38
N ALA A 33 22.32 -8.57 -15.06
CA ALA A 33 21.56 -9.38 -14.12
C ALA A 33 20.04 -9.13 -14.23
N PHE A 34 19.63 -7.86 -14.40
CA PHE A 34 18.23 -7.50 -14.63
C PHE A 34 17.70 -8.11 -15.94
N TYR A 35 18.43 -7.99 -17.05
CA TYR A 35 18.01 -8.56 -18.33
C TYR A 35 18.00 -10.09 -18.31
N GLU A 36 18.94 -10.74 -17.63
CA GLU A 36 18.92 -12.18 -17.42
C GLU A 36 17.70 -12.63 -16.64
N ARG A 37 17.36 -11.91 -15.57
CA ARG A 37 16.15 -12.17 -14.80
C ARG A 37 14.90 -12.02 -15.66
N GLU A 38 14.78 -10.92 -16.39
CA GLU A 38 13.65 -10.68 -17.28
C GLU A 38 13.53 -11.75 -18.38
N ARG A 39 14.64 -12.22 -18.95
CA ARG A 39 14.63 -13.35 -19.90
C ARG A 39 14.11 -14.65 -19.28
N ARG A 40 14.53 -14.97 -18.05
CA ARG A 40 14.04 -16.15 -17.31
C ARG A 40 12.55 -16.04 -17.01
N ALA A 41 12.12 -14.88 -16.51
CA ALA A 41 10.72 -14.58 -16.24
C ALA A 41 9.85 -14.79 -17.48
N ASN A 42 10.29 -14.26 -18.64
CA ASN A 42 9.60 -14.41 -19.92
C ASN A 42 9.57 -15.86 -20.46
N SER A 43 10.34 -16.77 -19.89
CA SER A 43 10.37 -18.19 -20.26
C SER A 43 9.64 -19.08 -19.26
N THR A 44 8.99 -18.51 -18.24
CA THR A 44 8.33 -19.26 -17.17
C THR A 44 7.07 -19.96 -17.70
N PRO A 45 6.91 -21.28 -17.45
CA PRO A 45 5.71 -22.01 -17.79
C PRO A 45 4.46 -21.44 -17.10
N THR A 46 3.32 -21.52 -17.77
CA THR A 46 2.03 -21.13 -17.19
C THR A 46 1.71 -21.97 -15.96
N LYS A 47 1.30 -21.31 -14.88
CA LYS A 47 0.75 -21.97 -13.69
C LYS A 47 -0.77 -21.91 -13.68
N ASP A 48 -1.39 -22.87 -13.00
CA ASP A 48 -2.80 -22.78 -12.69
C ASP A 48 -3.04 -21.71 -11.62
N ILE A 49 -3.92 -20.77 -11.92
CA ILE A 49 -4.28 -19.62 -11.09
C ILE A 49 -5.67 -19.78 -10.48
N SER A 50 -6.44 -20.80 -10.87
CA SER A 50 -7.80 -21.03 -10.37
C SER A 50 -7.84 -21.38 -8.89
N SER A 51 -6.74 -21.88 -8.32
CA SER A 51 -6.63 -22.23 -6.90
C SER A 51 -6.16 -21.07 -6.00
N LEU A 52 -5.97 -19.87 -6.55
CA LEU A 52 -5.56 -18.72 -5.74
C LEU A 52 -6.68 -18.28 -4.79
N LYS A 53 -6.30 -17.84 -3.59
CA LYS A 53 -7.24 -17.31 -2.60
C LYS A 53 -7.59 -15.86 -2.93
N TYR A 54 -8.48 -15.68 -3.89
CA TYR A 54 -9.04 -14.38 -4.22
C TYR A 54 -9.79 -13.80 -3.02
N LEU A 55 -9.75 -12.48 -2.91
CA LEU A 55 -10.47 -11.74 -1.87
C LEU A 55 -11.97 -11.73 -2.18
N ASP A 56 -12.77 -11.95 -1.14
CA ASP A 56 -14.23 -11.82 -1.20
C ASP A 56 -14.65 -10.57 -0.41
N ILE A 57 -15.33 -9.65 -1.09
CA ILE A 57 -15.76 -8.38 -0.49
C ILE A 57 -17.05 -8.66 0.29
N PRO A 58 -17.09 -8.41 1.61
CA PRO A 58 -18.25 -8.68 2.43
C PRO A 58 -19.31 -7.57 2.26
N ILE A 59 -19.93 -7.51 1.08
CA ILE A 59 -21.01 -6.56 0.73
C ILE A 59 -22.11 -6.59 1.79
N ASP A 60 -22.46 -7.77 2.29
CA ASP A 60 -23.53 -7.97 3.27
C ASP A 60 -23.26 -7.27 4.62
N LYS A 61 -22.01 -6.89 4.89
CA LYS A 61 -21.61 -6.22 6.14
C LYS A 61 -21.56 -4.70 6.00
N PHE A 62 -21.64 -4.18 4.77
CA PHE A 62 -21.59 -2.76 4.48
C PHE A 62 -23.03 -2.21 4.36
N PRO A 63 -23.29 -0.96 4.78
CA PRO A 63 -24.63 -0.36 4.76
C PRO A 63 -25.05 0.08 3.35
N ILE A 64 -24.96 -0.83 2.37
CA ILE A 64 -25.20 -0.55 0.95
C ILE A 64 -26.69 -0.33 0.71
N GLY A 65 -27.04 0.79 0.09
CA GLY A 65 -28.41 1.16 -0.24
C GLY A 65 -29.26 1.60 0.96
N GLU A 66 -28.68 1.75 2.14
CA GLU A 66 -29.40 2.25 3.33
C GLU A 66 -29.58 3.77 3.32
N ILE A 67 -28.74 4.49 2.58
CA ILE A 67 -28.67 5.95 2.58
C ILE A 67 -29.00 6.46 1.19
N ASP A 68 -29.96 7.38 1.11
CA ASP A 68 -30.36 8.01 -0.15
C ASP A 68 -29.48 9.23 -0.46
N ASP A 69 -28.23 8.94 -0.82
CA ASP A 69 -27.23 9.94 -1.23
C ASP A 69 -26.69 9.58 -2.62
N SER A 70 -26.66 10.55 -3.54
CA SER A 70 -26.26 10.32 -4.93
C SER A 70 -24.78 9.99 -5.07
N ASP A 71 -23.92 10.59 -4.25
CA ASP A 71 -22.47 10.36 -4.30
C ASP A 71 -22.14 9.00 -3.68
N LEU A 72 -22.85 8.63 -2.61
CA LEU A 72 -22.69 7.33 -1.97
C LEU A 72 -23.12 6.18 -2.91
N LYS A 73 -24.22 6.35 -3.65
CA LYS A 73 -24.68 5.35 -4.62
C LYS A 73 -23.65 5.05 -5.70
N GLU A 74 -22.98 6.07 -6.24
CA GLU A 74 -21.92 5.85 -7.24
C GLU A 74 -20.77 5.01 -6.67
N ILE A 75 -20.39 5.27 -5.42
CA ILE A 75 -19.33 4.51 -4.72
C ILE A 75 -19.79 3.07 -4.46
N GLU A 76 -21.03 2.88 -4.02
CA GLU A 76 -21.63 1.56 -3.79
C GLU A 76 -21.73 0.74 -5.07
N GLU A 77 -22.11 1.35 -6.19
CA GLU A 77 -22.12 0.70 -7.51
C GLU A 77 -20.72 0.24 -7.94
N LYS A 78 -19.69 1.07 -7.71
CA LYS A 78 -18.29 0.69 -7.96
C LYS A 78 -17.87 -0.50 -7.10
N LEU A 79 -18.22 -0.48 -5.81
CA LEU A 79 -17.91 -1.58 -4.88
C LEU A 79 -18.61 -2.88 -5.30
N MET A 80 -19.87 -2.79 -5.72
CA MET A 80 -20.66 -3.91 -6.25
C MET A 80 -20.15 -4.43 -7.60
N ALA A 81 -19.54 -3.58 -8.42
CA ALA A 81 -18.88 -4.00 -9.65
C ALA A 81 -17.57 -4.73 -9.34
N LEU A 82 -16.80 -4.25 -8.37
CA LEU A 82 -15.54 -4.85 -7.94
C LEU A 82 -15.72 -6.21 -7.26
N SER A 83 -16.80 -6.41 -6.50
CA SER A 83 -17.08 -7.69 -5.84
C SER A 83 -17.30 -8.86 -6.80
N LYS A 84 -17.68 -8.56 -8.05
CA LYS A 84 -17.87 -9.56 -9.12
C LYS A 84 -16.57 -9.89 -9.85
N LYS A 85 -15.48 -9.19 -9.54
CA LYS A 85 -14.17 -9.37 -10.17
C LYS A 85 -13.25 -10.20 -9.28
N GLU A 86 -12.27 -10.83 -9.90
CA GLU A 86 -11.15 -11.44 -9.19
C GLU A 86 -10.23 -10.34 -8.64
N ILE A 87 -9.97 -10.39 -7.35
CA ILE A 87 -9.13 -9.42 -6.63
C ILE A 87 -8.10 -10.17 -5.79
N LEU A 88 -6.85 -9.76 -5.87
CA LEU A 88 -5.76 -10.30 -5.06
C LEU A 88 -4.78 -9.18 -4.73
N ASN A 89 -4.34 -9.11 -3.48
CA ASN A 89 -3.30 -8.18 -3.09
C ASN A 89 -1.96 -8.62 -3.70
N LEU A 90 -1.52 -7.89 -4.72
CA LEU A 90 -0.23 -8.07 -5.41
C LEU A 90 0.73 -6.90 -5.12
N THR A 91 0.44 -6.09 -4.10
CA THR A 91 1.30 -4.97 -3.70
C THR A 91 2.73 -5.45 -3.45
N GLY A 92 3.69 -4.71 -3.99
CA GLY A 92 5.12 -5.03 -3.87
C GLY A 92 5.66 -6.03 -4.89
N LYS A 93 4.81 -6.62 -5.75
CA LYS A 93 5.27 -7.48 -6.86
C LYS A 93 5.52 -6.64 -8.12
N THR A 94 6.71 -6.80 -8.71
CA THR A 94 7.08 -6.22 -10.00
C THR A 94 6.52 -7.04 -11.15
N ASN A 95 6.53 -6.46 -12.36
CA ASN A 95 6.13 -7.19 -13.56
C ASN A 95 6.93 -8.48 -13.78
N THR A 96 8.23 -8.44 -13.49
CA THR A 96 9.10 -9.62 -13.56
C THR A 96 8.68 -10.66 -12.53
N ASP A 97 8.34 -10.26 -11.29
CA ASP A 97 7.84 -11.18 -10.25
C ASP A 97 6.54 -11.87 -10.67
N LEU A 98 5.60 -11.12 -11.26
CA LEU A 98 4.33 -11.68 -11.73
C LEU A 98 4.54 -12.74 -12.82
N LYS A 99 5.47 -12.48 -13.76
CA LYS A 99 5.82 -13.44 -14.81
C LYS A 99 6.52 -14.69 -14.25
N GLU A 100 7.43 -14.53 -13.30
CA GLU A 100 8.13 -15.63 -12.62
C GLU A 100 7.16 -16.49 -11.77
N GLU A 101 6.17 -15.86 -11.16
CA GLU A 101 5.26 -16.55 -10.26
C GLU A 101 4.08 -17.20 -10.98
N TYR A 102 3.47 -16.52 -11.95
CA TYR A 102 2.23 -16.95 -12.60
C TYR A 102 2.40 -17.35 -14.06
N GLY A 103 3.57 -17.07 -14.66
CA GLY A 103 3.86 -17.28 -16.07
C GLY A 103 3.38 -16.13 -16.95
N VAL A 104 4.00 -15.99 -18.13
CA VAL A 104 3.73 -14.88 -19.08
C VAL A 104 2.29 -14.90 -19.59
N VAL A 105 1.70 -16.08 -19.77
CA VAL A 105 0.31 -16.21 -20.27
C VAL A 105 -0.70 -15.61 -19.29
N ASN A 106 -0.45 -15.72 -17.98
CA ASN A 106 -1.35 -15.18 -16.96
C ASN A 106 -1.01 -13.72 -16.58
N PHE A 107 0.04 -13.15 -17.16
CA PHE A 107 0.57 -11.85 -16.75
C PHE A 107 -0.47 -10.73 -16.85
N GLU A 108 -1.13 -10.58 -18.01
CA GLU A 108 -2.17 -9.56 -18.20
C GLU A 108 -3.33 -9.75 -17.21
N LYS A 109 -3.74 -11.00 -16.98
CA LYS A 109 -4.80 -11.30 -16.01
C LYS A 109 -4.37 -10.93 -14.59
N MET A 110 -3.14 -11.24 -14.18
CA MET A 110 -2.63 -10.91 -12.85
C MET A 110 -2.45 -9.40 -12.67
N GLN A 111 -2.02 -8.69 -13.71
CA GLN A 111 -2.02 -7.22 -13.68
C GLN A 111 -3.43 -6.67 -13.45
N GLN A 112 -4.43 -7.15 -14.20
CA GLN A 112 -5.82 -6.72 -14.01
C GLN A 112 -6.34 -7.04 -12.60
N VAL A 113 -6.00 -8.20 -12.05
CA VAL A 113 -6.38 -8.61 -10.69
C VAL A 113 -5.74 -7.68 -9.64
N GLY A 114 -4.48 -7.29 -9.84
CA GLY A 114 -3.79 -6.32 -8.99
C GLY A 114 -4.36 -4.89 -9.13
N GLU A 115 -4.71 -4.47 -10.34
CA GLU A 115 -5.40 -3.21 -10.59
C GLU A 115 -6.76 -3.16 -9.88
N ASN A 116 -7.54 -4.24 -9.95
CA ASN A 116 -8.82 -4.32 -9.23
C ASN A 116 -8.62 -4.17 -7.70
N PHE A 117 -7.49 -4.64 -7.15
CA PHE A 117 -7.16 -4.45 -5.73
C PHE A 117 -6.81 -2.99 -5.40
N ASN A 118 -6.07 -2.31 -6.28
CA ASN A 118 -5.79 -0.89 -6.13
C ASN A 118 -7.08 -0.06 -6.19
N ASP A 119 -7.95 -0.35 -7.16
CA ASP A 119 -9.27 0.27 -7.29
C ASP A 119 -10.12 0.05 -6.04
N LEU A 120 -10.17 -1.19 -5.54
CA LEU A 120 -10.87 -1.51 -4.29
C LEU A 120 -10.35 -0.67 -3.13
N THR A 121 -9.05 -0.53 -3.01
CA THR A 121 -8.45 0.21 -1.90
C THR A 121 -8.86 1.69 -1.93
N VAL A 122 -8.91 2.31 -3.11
CA VAL A 122 -9.39 3.69 -3.26
C VAL A 122 -10.88 3.80 -2.94
N VAL A 123 -11.70 2.90 -3.51
CA VAL A 123 -13.15 2.88 -3.29
C VAL A 123 -13.51 2.71 -1.81
N LEU A 124 -12.79 1.86 -1.06
CA LEU A 124 -13.01 1.69 0.38
C LEU A 124 -12.76 2.99 1.16
N ILE A 125 -11.73 3.74 0.80
CA ILE A 125 -11.42 5.04 1.44
C ILE A 125 -12.48 6.08 1.10
N ASP A 126 -12.89 6.16 -0.16
CA ASP A 126 -13.94 7.09 -0.60
C ASP A 126 -15.26 6.77 0.11
N TYR A 127 -15.61 5.49 0.20
CA TYR A 127 -16.82 5.04 0.91
C TYR A 127 -16.76 5.37 2.39
N ALA A 128 -15.64 5.09 3.07
CA ALA A 128 -15.47 5.42 4.47
C ALA A 128 -15.58 6.94 4.73
N ASN A 129 -14.98 7.78 3.88
CA ASN A 129 -15.11 9.23 3.99
C ASN A 129 -16.56 9.70 3.81
N ALA A 130 -17.27 9.15 2.82
CA ALA A 130 -18.68 9.47 2.62
C ALA A 130 -19.53 9.11 3.84
N LEU A 131 -19.29 7.95 4.46
CA LEU A 131 -19.94 7.54 5.71
C LEU A 131 -19.59 8.45 6.90
N ILE A 132 -18.33 8.88 7.02
CA ILE A 132 -17.89 9.82 8.06
C ILE A 132 -18.60 11.17 7.90
N ASN A 133 -18.75 11.68 6.67
CA ASN A 133 -19.40 12.98 6.40
C ASN A 133 -20.86 13.03 6.85
N ILE A 134 -21.55 11.89 6.87
CA ILE A 134 -22.92 11.75 7.37
C ILE A 134 -22.98 11.23 8.82
N ASN A 135 -21.86 11.26 9.54
CA ASN A 135 -21.70 10.81 10.93
C ASN A 135 -21.99 9.32 11.18
N ARG A 136 -21.88 8.46 10.16
CA ARG A 136 -22.02 6.99 10.26
C ARG A 136 -20.69 6.32 10.63
N TYR A 137 -20.08 6.74 11.72
CA TYR A 137 -18.75 6.27 12.16
C TYR A 137 -18.67 4.76 12.37
N ASP A 138 -19.72 4.13 12.92
CA ASP A 138 -19.72 2.67 13.15
C ASP A 138 -19.63 1.87 11.85
N ASP A 139 -20.19 2.40 10.75
CA ASP A 139 -20.10 1.74 9.45
C ASP A 139 -18.81 2.06 8.73
N ALA A 140 -18.32 3.30 8.84
CA ALA A 140 -16.99 3.66 8.35
C ALA A 140 -15.91 2.76 8.99
N ILE A 141 -16.02 2.48 10.29
CA ILE A 141 -15.12 1.56 11.01
C ILE A 141 -15.13 0.17 10.37
N LYS A 142 -16.30 -0.40 10.04
CA LYS A 142 -16.38 -1.74 9.41
C LYS A 142 -15.66 -1.78 8.06
N VAL A 143 -15.81 -0.73 7.26
CA VAL A 143 -15.19 -0.59 5.93
C VAL A 143 -13.66 -0.48 6.07
N LEU A 144 -13.19 0.36 7.00
CA LEU A 144 -11.77 0.59 7.25
C LEU A 144 -11.09 -0.63 7.89
N GLU A 145 -11.74 -1.30 8.87
CA GLU A 145 -11.28 -2.56 9.46
C GLU A 145 -11.12 -3.65 8.38
N TYR A 146 -12.04 -3.73 7.42
CA TYR A 146 -11.91 -4.64 6.28
C TYR A 146 -10.68 -4.28 5.41
N GLY A 147 -10.45 -3.00 5.13
CA GLY A 147 -9.26 -2.56 4.42
C GLY A 147 -7.95 -2.97 5.13
N ILE A 148 -7.88 -2.83 6.45
CA ILE A 148 -6.73 -3.29 7.24
C ILE A 148 -6.57 -4.82 7.14
N ALA A 149 -7.68 -5.57 7.21
CA ALA A 149 -7.67 -7.03 7.12
C ALA A 149 -7.13 -7.55 5.77
N ILE A 150 -7.43 -6.87 4.66
CA ILE A 150 -6.90 -7.21 3.33
C ILE A 150 -5.51 -6.61 3.05
N LYS A 151 -4.91 -5.96 4.05
CA LYS A 151 -3.56 -5.36 4.01
C LYS A 151 -3.41 -4.28 2.95
N THR A 152 -4.37 -3.36 2.86
CA THR A 152 -4.24 -2.17 2.02
C THR A 152 -2.96 -1.40 2.35
N ASP A 153 -2.30 -0.86 1.33
CA ASP A 153 -1.07 -0.08 1.49
C ASP A 153 -1.29 1.43 1.62
N ILE A 154 -2.54 1.89 1.72
CA ILE A 154 -2.89 3.30 1.83
C ILE A 154 -2.88 3.77 3.28
N SER A 155 -2.04 4.77 3.56
CA SER A 155 -1.92 5.38 4.90
C SER A 155 -3.23 5.96 5.43
N LYS A 156 -4.06 6.52 4.54
CA LYS A 156 -5.39 7.05 4.89
C LYS A 156 -6.27 6.02 5.60
N ASN A 157 -6.12 4.73 5.29
CA ASN A 157 -6.92 3.70 5.94
C ASN A 157 -6.65 3.67 7.46
N TYR A 158 -5.38 3.70 7.84
CA TYR A 158 -4.97 3.72 9.24
C TYR A 158 -5.36 5.02 9.94
N THR A 159 -5.13 6.18 9.30
CA THR A 159 -5.41 7.47 9.94
C THR A 159 -6.92 7.67 10.14
N LEU A 160 -7.74 7.41 9.11
CA LEU A 160 -9.20 7.52 9.21
C LEU A 160 -9.78 6.55 10.22
N LEU A 161 -9.25 5.33 10.32
CA LEU A 161 -9.69 4.35 11.31
C LEU A 161 -9.35 4.80 12.73
N GLY A 162 -8.16 5.35 12.92
CA GLY A 162 -7.75 5.98 14.18
C GLY A 162 -8.70 7.11 14.58
N ASP A 163 -9.00 8.01 13.64
CA ASP A 163 -9.93 9.12 13.86
C ASP A 163 -11.33 8.64 14.24
N CYS A 164 -11.86 7.63 13.52
CA CYS A 164 -13.15 7.04 13.86
C CYS A 164 -13.15 6.38 15.24
N TYR A 165 -12.09 5.67 15.60
CA TYR A 165 -11.96 5.10 16.94
C TYR A 165 -11.88 6.19 18.01
N LYS A 166 -11.22 7.31 17.73
CA LYS A 166 -11.17 8.44 18.66
C LYS A 166 -12.56 9.03 18.90
N GLU A 167 -13.30 9.31 17.82
CA GLU A 167 -14.68 9.83 17.91
C GLU A 167 -15.61 8.88 18.70
N LYS A 168 -15.36 7.57 18.62
CA LYS A 168 -16.10 6.55 19.37
C LYS A 168 -15.57 6.27 20.79
N GLY A 169 -14.52 6.97 21.23
CA GLY A 169 -13.90 6.75 22.54
C GLY A 169 -13.17 5.40 22.70
N GLN A 170 -12.74 4.79 21.60
CA GLN A 170 -12.18 3.42 21.56
C GLN A 170 -10.64 3.41 21.65
N SER A 171 -10.08 4.03 22.69
CA SER A 171 -8.61 4.15 22.88
C SER A 171 -7.86 2.81 22.78
N ARG A 172 -8.42 1.73 23.34
CA ARG A 172 -7.86 0.38 23.23
C ARG A 172 -7.71 -0.09 21.78
N LYS A 173 -8.68 0.21 20.91
CA LYS A 173 -8.58 -0.16 19.49
C LYS A 173 -7.53 0.66 18.74
N ILE A 174 -7.32 1.92 19.14
CA ILE A 174 -6.22 2.74 18.59
C ILE A 174 -4.87 2.12 18.95
N ARG A 175 -4.68 1.63 20.18
CA ARG A 175 -3.44 0.91 20.58
C ARG A 175 -3.21 -0.33 19.71
N VAL A 176 -4.24 -1.16 19.50
CA VAL A 176 -4.16 -2.34 18.63
C VAL A 176 -3.83 -1.96 17.18
N LEU A 177 -4.47 -0.90 16.65
CA LEU A 177 -4.21 -0.40 15.30
C LEU A 177 -2.77 0.10 15.15
N ARG A 178 -2.24 0.75 16.18
CA ARG A 178 -0.85 1.20 16.23
C ARG A 178 0.13 0.03 16.17
N ASP A 179 -0.10 -1.03 16.96
CA ASP A 179 0.73 -2.25 16.93
C ASP A 179 0.70 -2.93 15.55
N GLN A 180 -0.46 -2.90 14.87
CA GLN A 180 -0.57 -3.36 13.48
C GLN A 180 0.22 -2.47 12.52
N ALA A 181 0.15 -1.15 12.69
CA ALA A 181 0.92 -0.18 11.89
C ALA A 181 2.44 -0.28 12.11
N GLU A 182 2.92 -0.81 13.24
CA GLU A 182 4.36 -1.09 13.42
C GLU A 182 4.89 -2.14 12.45
N HIS A 183 4.02 -3.00 11.91
CA HIS A 183 4.38 -4.02 10.92
C HIS A 183 4.14 -3.55 9.48
N TYR A 184 3.65 -2.32 9.29
CA TYR A 184 3.49 -1.72 7.97
C TYR A 184 4.86 -1.30 7.43
N GLU A 185 5.21 -1.76 6.23
CA GLU A 185 6.52 -1.53 5.59
C GLU A 185 6.53 -0.32 4.62
N GLY A 186 5.42 0.43 4.53
CA GLY A 186 5.32 1.57 3.62
C GLY A 186 6.01 2.83 4.13
N ILE A 187 6.36 3.73 3.21
CA ILE A 187 7.09 5.00 3.48
C ILE A 187 6.34 5.88 4.50
N MET A 188 5.02 5.78 4.55
CA MET A 188 4.17 6.59 5.44
C MET A 188 4.09 6.05 6.88
N LYS A 189 4.77 4.96 7.21
CA LYS A 189 4.72 4.29 8.52
C LYS A 189 4.90 5.26 9.69
N ASP A 190 5.98 6.03 9.68
CA ASP A 190 6.30 6.94 10.80
C ASP A 190 5.23 8.03 10.96
N SER A 191 4.64 8.48 9.84
CA SER A 191 3.54 9.43 9.89
C SER A 191 2.26 8.82 10.45
N ILE A 192 1.96 7.55 10.13
CA ILE A 192 0.81 6.83 10.67
C ILE A 192 0.99 6.64 12.18
N LEU A 193 2.14 6.14 12.62
CA LEU A 193 2.42 5.90 14.03
C LEU A 193 2.31 7.18 14.85
N ARG A 194 2.91 8.27 14.36
CA ARG A 194 2.82 9.59 15.00
C ARG A 194 1.37 10.07 15.12
N HIS A 195 0.56 9.92 14.08
CA HIS A 195 -0.86 10.28 14.13
C HIS A 195 -1.59 9.49 15.22
N LEU A 196 -1.41 8.17 15.25
CA LEU A 196 -2.06 7.31 16.25
C LEU A 196 -1.58 7.62 17.68
N ASP A 197 -0.30 7.94 17.86
CA ASP A 197 0.28 8.38 19.13
C ASP A 197 -0.32 9.71 19.62
N GLU A 198 -0.50 10.68 18.71
CA GLU A 198 -1.18 11.95 19.01
C GLU A 198 -2.64 11.70 19.46
N LEU A 199 -3.36 10.78 18.82
CA LEU A 199 -4.72 10.41 19.26
C LEU A 199 -4.71 9.78 20.65
N LEU A 200 -3.79 8.86 20.95
CA LEU A 200 -3.68 8.22 22.26
C LEU A 200 -3.37 9.23 23.37
N ALA A 201 -2.47 10.18 23.12
CA ALA A 201 -2.15 11.23 24.08
C ALA A 201 -3.37 12.08 24.44
N THR A 202 -4.35 12.24 23.53
CA THR A 202 -5.60 12.95 23.88
C THR A 202 -6.45 12.21 24.91
N PHE A 203 -6.40 10.88 24.93
CA PHE A 203 -7.10 10.07 25.94
C PHE A 203 -6.39 10.08 27.29
N ASP A 204 -5.07 9.92 27.28
CA ASP A 204 -4.27 9.89 28.51
C ASP A 204 -4.40 11.24 29.27
N ASN A 205 -4.40 12.37 28.55
CA ASN A 205 -4.64 13.68 29.15
C ASN A 205 -6.05 13.83 29.76
N LEU A 206 -7.08 13.16 29.22
CA LEU A 206 -8.45 13.26 29.73
C LEU A 206 -8.65 12.47 31.05
N GLU A 207 -7.91 11.39 31.24
CA GLU A 207 -7.92 10.60 32.48
C GLU A 207 -7.27 11.38 33.64
N ASP A 208 -6.20 12.14 33.38
CA ASP A 208 -5.50 12.97 34.38
C ASP A 208 -6.33 14.17 34.91
N PHE A 209 -7.39 14.59 34.22
CA PHE A 209 -8.29 15.66 34.70
C PHE A 209 -9.49 15.16 35.52
N GLN A 210 -9.66 13.84 35.66
CA GLN A 210 -10.75 13.24 36.43
C GLN A 210 -10.33 12.71 37.82
N GLU A 211 -9.05 12.86 38.18
CA GLU A 211 -8.52 12.68 39.56
C GLU A 211 -8.33 14.03 40.28
#